data_AF-A0A7C4WL57-F1
#
_entry.id   AF-A0A7C4WL57-F1
#
_cell.length_a   1.000
_cell.length_b   1.000
_cell.length_c   1.000
_cell.angle_alpha   90.00
_cell.angle_beta   90.00
_cell.angle_gamma   90.00
#
_symmetry.space_group_name_H-M   'P 1'
#
loop_
_entity.id
_entity.type
_entity.pdbx_description
1 polymer ?
#
loop_
_entity_poly.entity_id
_entity_poly.type
_entity_poly.pdbx_seq_one_letter_code
_entity_poly.pdbx_strand_id
1 'polypeptide(L)'
;MPARGQILVAAVLIVGVLVMSVLVAAYQAHTLFLRTRSVVVRETVSAITADFERALAAMLALTTRSYFDHTRFSDFTARFEELGLKPGDLDSAKRVARDFLEGWKAVVRVVYAEKGAQVELVETVADVSDLLGKPEYVYDLVLLVWDSTTSGSYICAGLKLNLTNVGLYGWKVISLVGLTLSIDEYFAADNTIRIRVLVDNGTYYGNLLARGWVEVYYQQGGSWVKATIKDVTYEGFGYYRITLDTELPGETPFTVVASDERGILVVSRAVTPPQLKKGKD
;
A
#
# COMPACT_ATOMS: atom_id res chain seq x y z
N MET A 1 14.46 65.14 -50.73
CA MET A 1 15.05 63.79 -50.56
C MET A 1 14.36 63.00 -49.43
N PRO A 2 13.09 62.54 -49.58
CA PRO A 2 12.41 61.77 -48.52
C PRO A 2 12.47 60.24 -48.71
N ALA A 3 12.66 59.75 -49.94
CA ALA A 3 12.50 58.32 -50.26
C ALA A 3 13.61 57.42 -49.67
N ARG A 4 14.85 57.91 -49.54
CA ARG A 4 15.98 57.11 -48.99
C ARG A 4 15.85 56.86 -47.48
N GLY A 5 15.30 57.83 -46.74
CA GLY A 5 15.03 57.68 -45.30
C GLY A 5 13.89 56.72 -45.01
N GLN A 6 12.83 56.75 -45.82
CA GLN A 6 11.69 55.83 -45.69
C GLN A 6 12.07 54.37 -45.97
N ILE A 7 12.94 54.12 -46.95
CA ILE A 7 13.43 52.77 -47.26
C ILE A 7 14.30 52.22 -46.10
N LEU A 8 15.15 53.06 -45.50
CA LEU A 8 15.97 52.65 -44.36
C LEU A 8 15.13 52.31 -43.13
N VAL A 9 14.12 53.15 -42.82
CA VAL A 9 13.20 52.91 -41.70
C VAL A 9 12.38 51.65 -41.94
N ALA A 10 11.89 51.43 -43.15
CA ALA A 10 11.17 50.19 -43.50
C ALA A 10 12.07 48.95 -43.36
N ALA A 11 13.33 49.01 -43.80
CA ALA A 11 14.27 47.90 -43.67
C ALA A 11 14.58 47.56 -42.21
N VAL A 12 14.84 48.58 -41.36
CA VAL A 12 15.08 48.38 -39.92
C VAL A 12 13.85 47.79 -39.22
N LEU A 13 12.65 48.22 -39.62
CA LEU A 13 11.40 47.73 -39.06
C LEU A 13 11.14 46.26 -39.46
N ILE A 14 11.42 45.88 -40.71
CA ILE A 14 11.32 44.48 -41.18
C ILE A 14 12.31 43.58 -40.42
N VAL A 15 13.57 44.02 -40.27
CA VAL A 15 14.58 43.27 -39.51
C VAL A 15 14.18 43.16 -38.03
N GLY A 16 13.66 44.22 -37.43
CA GLY A 16 13.16 44.21 -36.06
C GLY A 16 12.00 43.23 -35.85
N VAL A 17 11.06 43.19 -36.79
CA VAL A 17 9.93 42.23 -36.76
C VAL A 17 10.42 40.80 -36.93
N LEU A 18 11.38 40.54 -37.82
CA LEU A 18 11.97 39.21 -37.99
C LEU A 18 12.70 38.72 -36.73
N VAL A 19 13.52 39.59 -36.10
CA VAL A 19 14.23 39.26 -34.86
C VAL A 19 13.24 38.97 -33.72
N MET A 20 12.21 39.80 -33.56
CA MET A 20 11.16 39.58 -32.56
C MET A 20 10.37 38.30 -32.81
N SER A 21 10.08 37.96 -34.07
CA SER A 21 9.40 36.71 -34.43
C SER A 21 10.23 35.47 -34.05
N VAL A 22 11.54 35.50 -34.29
CA VAL A 22 12.44 34.40 -33.92
C VAL A 22 12.55 34.28 -32.39
N LEU A 23 12.64 35.41 -31.68
CA LEU A 23 12.66 35.43 -30.21
C LEU A 23 11.37 34.85 -29.61
N VAL A 24 10.21 35.22 -30.13
CA VAL A 24 8.92 34.70 -29.67
C VAL A 24 8.82 33.19 -29.96
N ALA A 25 9.23 32.73 -31.14
CA ALA A 25 9.23 31.31 -31.47
C ALA A 25 10.19 30.51 -30.57
N ALA A 26 11.39 31.01 -30.31
CA ALA A 26 12.35 30.40 -29.40
C ALA A 26 11.82 30.34 -27.96
N TYR A 27 11.17 31.41 -27.50
CA TYR A 27 10.55 31.47 -26.18
C TYR A 27 9.34 30.51 -26.06
N GLN A 28 8.50 30.43 -27.08
CA GLN A 28 7.38 29.47 -27.13
C GLN A 28 7.88 28.02 -27.15
N ALA A 29 8.91 27.73 -27.96
CA ALA A 29 9.54 26.41 -27.98
C ALA A 29 10.16 26.06 -26.62
N HIS A 30 10.82 27.02 -25.96
CA HIS A 30 11.41 26.81 -24.64
C HIS A 30 10.35 26.59 -23.54
N THR A 31 9.30 27.40 -23.52
CA THR A 31 8.20 27.25 -22.55
C THR A 31 7.41 25.97 -22.77
N LEU A 32 7.16 25.59 -24.03
CA LEU A 32 6.54 24.31 -24.38
C LEU A 32 7.45 23.15 -23.97
N PHE A 33 8.75 23.22 -24.23
CA PHE A 33 9.73 22.22 -23.78
C PHE A 33 9.74 22.07 -22.25
N LEU A 34 9.75 23.16 -21.49
CA LEU A 34 9.70 23.12 -20.02
C LEU A 34 8.39 22.53 -19.50
N ARG A 35 7.25 22.89 -20.11
CA ARG A 35 5.92 22.39 -19.72
C ARG A 35 5.75 20.91 -20.04
N THR A 36 6.20 20.46 -21.21
CA THR A 36 6.13 19.04 -21.59
C THR A 36 7.08 18.22 -20.73
N ARG A 37 8.29 18.72 -20.44
CA ARG A 37 9.25 18.05 -19.56
C ARG A 37 8.72 17.89 -18.13
N SER A 38 8.08 18.91 -17.57
CA SER A 38 7.54 18.82 -16.20
C SER A 38 6.39 17.81 -16.09
N VAL A 39 5.52 17.73 -17.11
CA VAL A 39 4.45 16.72 -17.18
C VAL A 39 5.02 15.31 -17.31
N VAL A 40 5.93 15.09 -18.27
CA VAL A 40 6.55 13.77 -18.50
C VAL A 40 7.34 13.31 -17.26
N VAL A 41 8.08 14.21 -16.61
CA VAL A 41 8.79 13.90 -15.37
C VAL A 41 7.80 13.49 -14.28
N ARG A 42 6.75 14.28 -14.05
CA ARG A 42 5.74 13.98 -13.02
C ARG A 42 5.04 12.65 -13.27
N GLU A 43 4.63 12.37 -14.51
CA GLU A 43 4.00 11.11 -14.89
C GLU A 43 4.95 9.92 -14.70
N THR A 44 6.22 10.08 -15.08
CA THR A 44 7.23 9.02 -14.89
C THR A 44 7.46 8.72 -13.43
N VAL A 45 7.65 9.77 -12.62
CA VAL A 45 7.83 9.63 -11.17
C VAL A 45 6.61 8.96 -10.56
N SER A 46 5.40 9.43 -10.89
CA SER A 46 4.15 8.86 -10.39
C SER A 46 3.98 7.40 -10.80
N ALA A 47 4.35 7.03 -12.02
CA ALA A 47 4.27 5.65 -12.49
C ALA A 47 5.25 4.75 -11.73
N ILE A 48 6.51 5.17 -11.57
CA ILE A 48 7.52 4.42 -10.82
C ILE A 48 7.12 4.29 -9.35
N THR A 49 6.61 5.37 -8.73
CA THR A 49 6.13 5.34 -7.34
C THR A 49 4.92 4.40 -7.17
N ALA A 50 3.95 4.44 -8.09
CA ALA A 50 2.80 3.54 -8.04
C ALA A 50 3.22 2.06 -8.24
N ASP A 51 4.17 1.79 -9.13
CA ASP A 51 4.71 0.44 -9.31
C ASP A 51 5.51 -0.03 -8.10
N PHE A 52 6.22 0.88 -7.43
CA PHE A 52 6.91 0.60 -6.18
C PHE A 52 5.94 0.22 -5.07
N GLU A 53 4.86 0.98 -4.89
CA GLU A 53 3.81 0.67 -3.89
C GLU A 53 3.12 -0.66 -4.18
N ARG A 54 2.87 -0.98 -5.46
CA ARG A 54 2.35 -2.30 -5.87
C ARG A 54 3.33 -3.43 -5.57
N ALA A 55 4.62 -3.22 -5.82
CA ALA A 55 5.66 -4.20 -5.49
C ALA A 55 5.72 -4.45 -3.99
N LEU A 56 5.66 -3.40 -3.17
CA LEU A 56 5.58 -3.50 -1.71
C LEU A 56 4.31 -4.25 -1.28
N ALA A 57 3.14 -3.91 -1.82
CA ALA A 57 1.89 -4.60 -1.53
C ALA A 57 1.95 -6.09 -1.85
N ALA A 58 2.52 -6.47 -3.01
CA ALA A 58 2.69 -7.86 -3.40
C ALA A 58 3.61 -8.62 -2.44
N MET A 59 4.70 -7.99 -1.97
CA MET A 59 5.63 -8.59 -1.01
C MET A 59 5.02 -8.71 0.39
N LEU A 60 4.21 -7.74 0.81
CA LEU A 60 3.45 -7.85 2.05
C LEU A 60 2.38 -8.94 1.97
N ALA A 61 1.69 -9.07 0.83
CA ALA A 61 0.75 -10.17 0.58
C ALA A 61 1.47 -11.53 0.63
N LEU A 62 2.65 -11.65 0.02
CA LEU A 62 3.48 -12.86 0.12
C LEU A 62 3.80 -13.19 1.57
N THR A 63 4.31 -12.21 2.31
CA THR A 63 4.76 -12.38 3.69
C THR A 63 3.62 -12.77 4.62
N THR A 64 2.48 -12.09 4.51
CA THR A 64 1.31 -12.35 5.36
C THR A 64 0.69 -13.71 5.05
N ARG A 65 0.63 -14.12 3.77
CA ARG A 65 0.09 -15.43 3.37
C ARG A 65 1.00 -16.59 3.77
N SER A 66 2.32 -16.45 3.59
CA SER A 66 3.28 -17.49 3.98
C SER A 66 3.36 -17.65 5.49
N TYR A 67 3.14 -16.57 6.24
CA TYR A 67 3.15 -16.58 7.70
C TYR A 67 1.84 -17.10 8.30
N PHE A 68 0.69 -16.77 7.71
CA PHE A 68 -0.63 -17.22 8.20
C PHE A 68 -0.91 -18.70 7.90
N ASP A 69 -0.92 -19.07 6.61
CA ASP A 69 -1.24 -20.43 6.17
C ASP A 69 -0.65 -20.70 4.79
N HIS A 70 0.59 -21.15 4.77
CA HIS A 70 1.31 -21.44 3.53
C HIS A 70 0.60 -22.49 2.67
N THR A 71 -0.06 -23.47 3.29
CA THR A 71 -0.70 -24.57 2.54
C THR A 71 -1.88 -24.06 1.74
N ARG A 72 -2.71 -23.20 2.35
CA ARG A 72 -3.86 -22.56 1.71
C ARG A 72 -3.46 -21.65 0.55
N PHE A 73 -2.31 -20.97 0.65
CA PHE A 73 -1.86 -19.99 -0.36
C PHE A 73 -0.70 -20.49 -1.23
N SER A 74 -0.51 -21.81 -1.28
CA SER A 74 0.60 -22.47 -1.99
C SER A 74 0.70 -22.09 -3.46
N ASP A 75 -0.42 -21.91 -4.17
CA ASP A 75 -0.45 -21.45 -5.58
C ASP A 75 0.34 -20.14 -5.82
N PHE A 76 0.39 -19.28 -4.80
CA PHE A 76 1.12 -18.02 -4.82
C PHE A 76 2.50 -18.14 -4.16
N THR A 77 2.58 -18.73 -2.97
CA THR A 77 3.81 -18.77 -2.16
C THR A 77 4.85 -19.75 -2.72
N ALA A 78 4.44 -20.85 -3.36
CA ALA A 78 5.36 -21.88 -3.89
C ALA A 78 6.36 -21.32 -4.93
N ARG A 79 5.97 -20.28 -5.67
CA ARG A 79 6.82 -19.62 -6.68
C ARG A 79 8.07 -18.96 -6.10
N PHE A 80 8.07 -18.73 -4.79
CA PHE A 80 9.15 -18.07 -4.07
C PHE A 80 9.95 -19.04 -3.19
N GLU A 81 9.59 -20.32 -3.15
CA GLU A 81 10.33 -21.34 -2.40
C GLU A 81 11.74 -21.55 -2.96
N GLU A 82 11.90 -21.50 -4.29
CA GLU A 82 13.21 -21.56 -4.95
C GLU A 82 14.12 -20.36 -4.60
N LEU A 83 13.51 -19.24 -4.19
CA LEU A 83 14.21 -18.05 -3.70
C LEU A 83 14.49 -18.10 -2.19
N GLY A 84 14.21 -19.24 -1.53
CA GLY A 84 14.50 -19.47 -0.12
C GLY A 84 13.38 -19.08 0.84
N LEU A 85 12.14 -18.91 0.36
CA LEU A 85 10.97 -18.73 1.22
C LEU A 85 10.74 -19.99 2.06
N LYS A 86 10.63 -19.82 3.37
CA LYS A 86 10.28 -20.89 4.32
C LYS A 86 8.91 -20.61 4.94
N PRO A 87 7.97 -21.58 4.92
CA PRO A 87 6.65 -21.42 5.54
C PRO A 87 6.75 -20.99 7.01
N GLY A 88 5.97 -20.00 7.42
CA GLY A 88 5.96 -19.51 8.81
C GLY A 88 7.20 -18.73 9.27
N ASP A 89 8.22 -18.57 8.43
CA ASP A 89 9.46 -17.85 8.78
C ASP A 89 9.44 -16.42 8.19
N LEU A 90 9.15 -15.43 9.05
CA LEU A 90 9.10 -14.02 8.66
C LEU A 90 10.45 -13.52 8.12
N ASP A 91 11.57 -13.99 8.64
CA ASP A 91 12.89 -13.54 8.18
C ASP A 91 13.20 -14.06 6.78
N SER A 92 12.73 -15.28 6.45
CA SER A 92 12.80 -15.77 5.07
C SER A 92 11.98 -14.93 4.11
N ALA A 93 10.75 -14.55 4.50
CA ALA A 93 9.88 -13.72 3.68
C ALA A 93 10.49 -12.32 3.48
N LYS A 94 11.09 -11.73 4.52
CA LYS A 94 11.81 -10.46 4.43
C LYS A 94 12.98 -10.51 3.45
N ARG A 95 13.78 -11.59 3.47
CA ARG A 95 14.89 -11.77 2.51
C ARG A 95 14.38 -11.84 1.07
N VAL A 96 13.39 -12.70 0.82
CA VAL A 96 12.76 -12.85 -0.50
C VAL A 96 12.16 -11.53 -0.99
N ALA A 97 11.51 -10.77 -0.10
CA ALA A 97 10.97 -9.46 -0.42
C ALA A 97 12.05 -8.46 -0.85
N ARG A 98 13.21 -8.45 -0.19
CA ARG A 98 14.35 -7.61 -0.61
C ARG A 98 14.88 -8.02 -1.97
N ASP A 99 15.09 -9.31 -2.19
CA ASP A 99 15.60 -9.83 -3.46
C ASP A 99 14.64 -9.50 -4.61
N PHE A 100 13.33 -9.58 -4.37
CA PHE A 100 12.32 -9.15 -5.33
C PHE A 100 12.39 -7.65 -5.62
N LEU A 101 12.51 -6.79 -4.60
CA LEU A 101 12.62 -5.34 -4.77
C LEU A 101 13.92 -4.94 -5.49
N GLU A 102 15.01 -5.67 -5.27
CA GLU A 102 16.26 -5.52 -6.01
C GLU A 102 16.10 -5.89 -7.49
N GLY A 103 15.38 -6.98 -7.78
CA GLY A 103 14.99 -7.35 -9.14
C GLY A 103 14.11 -6.29 -9.81
N TRP A 104 13.10 -5.79 -9.10
CA TRP A 104 12.24 -4.69 -9.56
C TRP A 104 13.06 -3.44 -9.89
N LYS A 105 14.01 -3.07 -9.02
CA LYS A 105 14.93 -1.93 -9.24
C LYS A 105 15.72 -2.08 -10.54
N ALA A 106 16.21 -3.28 -10.83
CA ALA A 106 16.92 -3.57 -12.07
C ALA A 106 15.99 -3.42 -13.29
N VAL A 107 14.75 -3.90 -13.21
CA VAL A 107 13.75 -3.76 -14.28
C VAL A 107 13.42 -2.29 -14.53
N VAL A 108 13.19 -1.47 -13.50
CA VAL A 108 12.91 -0.03 -13.67
C VAL A 108 14.05 0.69 -14.38
N ARG A 109 15.31 0.36 -14.06
CA ARG A 109 16.48 0.94 -14.74
C ARG A 109 16.50 0.61 -16.23
N VAL A 110 16.06 -0.58 -16.63
CA VAL A 110 15.97 -0.99 -18.03
C VAL A 110 14.79 -0.30 -18.73
N VAL A 111 13.59 -0.38 -18.15
CA VAL A 111 12.36 0.16 -18.76
C VAL A 111 12.44 1.68 -18.94
N TYR A 112 13.07 2.39 -18.00
CA TYR A 112 13.22 3.85 -18.04
C TYR A 112 14.64 4.31 -18.39
N ALA A 113 15.43 3.47 -19.08
CA ALA A 113 16.81 3.76 -19.47
C ALA A 113 16.92 5.06 -20.30
N GLU A 114 15.99 5.29 -21.23
CA GLU A 114 15.95 6.51 -22.05
C GLU A 114 15.84 7.80 -21.22
N LYS A 115 15.20 7.72 -20.05
CA LYS A 115 15.06 8.84 -19.11
C LYS A 115 16.23 8.95 -18.14
N GLY A 116 17.22 8.06 -18.25
CA GLY A 116 18.38 8.01 -17.36
C GLY A 116 18.01 7.62 -15.94
N ALA A 117 17.11 6.63 -15.80
CA ALA A 117 16.60 6.23 -14.51
C ALA A 117 17.67 5.58 -13.63
N GLN A 118 17.91 6.19 -12.48
CA GLN A 118 18.70 5.63 -11.39
C GLN A 118 17.81 5.49 -10.18
N VAL A 119 17.66 4.26 -9.74
CA VAL A 119 16.79 3.88 -8.63
C VAL A 119 17.62 3.32 -7.51
N GLU A 120 17.35 3.75 -6.28
CA GLU A 120 17.98 3.32 -5.05
C GLU A 120 16.89 3.06 -4.00
N LEU A 121 16.96 1.91 -3.34
CA LEU A 121 16.10 1.59 -2.20
C LEU A 121 16.78 2.11 -0.94
N VAL A 122 16.02 2.77 -0.08
CA VAL A 122 16.50 3.41 1.14
C VAL A 122 15.83 2.75 2.32
N GLU A 123 16.63 2.21 3.24
CA GLU A 123 16.12 1.72 4.51
C GLU A 123 15.44 2.87 5.26
N THR A 124 14.20 2.64 5.66
CA THR A 124 13.35 3.65 6.29
C THR A 124 12.61 3.03 7.45
N VAL A 125 12.38 3.84 8.47
CA VAL A 125 11.54 3.49 9.62
C VAL A 125 10.23 4.24 9.48
N ALA A 126 9.11 3.53 9.60
CA ALA A 126 7.79 4.15 9.72
C ALA A 126 7.24 3.92 11.12
N ASP A 127 6.70 4.99 11.71
CA ASP A 127 5.92 4.93 12.95
C ASP A 127 4.48 4.57 12.61
N VAL A 128 3.97 3.49 13.20
CA VAL A 128 2.58 3.01 13.03
C VAL A 128 1.81 3.05 14.35
N SER A 129 2.33 3.79 15.34
CA SER A 129 1.77 3.83 16.69
C SER A 129 0.34 4.35 16.72
N ASP A 130 0.04 5.35 15.91
CA ASP A 130 -1.32 5.93 15.80
C ASP A 130 -2.33 4.93 15.21
N LEU A 131 -1.88 4.04 14.31
CA LEU A 131 -2.73 3.03 13.69
C LEU A 131 -3.03 1.87 14.66
N LEU A 132 -2.06 1.52 15.51
CA LEU A 132 -2.16 0.39 16.44
C LEU A 132 -2.60 0.79 17.85
N GLY A 133 -2.56 2.07 18.20
CA GLY A 133 -2.83 2.57 19.55
C GLY A 133 -1.74 2.22 20.58
N LYS A 134 -0.56 1.80 20.13
CA LYS A 134 0.59 1.45 20.98
C LYS A 134 1.92 1.72 20.25
N PRO A 135 3.03 2.00 20.96
CA PRO A 135 4.32 2.28 20.34
C PRO A 135 4.82 1.11 19.49
N GLU A 136 4.80 1.27 18.17
CA GLU A 136 5.19 0.24 17.20
C GLU A 136 5.79 0.89 15.94
N TYR A 137 6.83 0.26 15.41
CA TYR A 137 7.61 0.82 14.31
C TYR A 137 7.97 -0.27 13.30
N VAL A 138 7.81 0.05 12.02
CA VAL A 138 8.23 -0.84 10.95
C VAL A 138 9.74 -0.70 10.77
N TYR A 139 10.47 -1.59 11.44
CA TYR A 139 11.89 -1.81 11.21
C TYR A 139 12.07 -2.95 10.22
N ASP A 140 13.13 -2.86 9.42
CA ASP A 140 13.60 -4.00 8.63
C ASP A 140 12.56 -4.51 7.61
N LEU A 141 12.02 -3.58 6.81
CA LEU A 141 11.06 -3.78 5.72
C LEU A 141 9.64 -4.15 6.16
N VAL A 142 9.43 -5.24 6.91
CA VAL A 142 8.09 -5.76 7.27
C VAL A 142 7.89 -5.84 8.77
N LEU A 143 6.68 -5.46 9.22
CA LEU A 143 6.19 -5.63 10.58
C LEU A 143 4.82 -6.34 10.56
N LEU A 144 4.71 -7.44 11.32
CA LEU A 144 3.44 -8.11 11.60
C LEU A 144 3.16 -8.00 13.09
N VAL A 145 2.09 -7.30 13.45
CA VAL A 145 1.58 -7.22 14.82
C VAL A 145 0.25 -7.92 14.86
N TRP A 146 0.27 -9.23 15.09
CA TRP A 146 -0.93 -10.06 15.21
C TRP A 146 -1.18 -10.39 16.68
N ASP A 147 -2.35 -10.96 16.99
CA ASP A 147 -2.77 -11.39 18.34
C ASP A 147 -3.18 -10.27 19.32
N SER A 148 -3.60 -9.12 18.82
CA SER A 148 -4.20 -8.04 19.63
C SER A 148 -5.60 -7.67 19.12
N THR A 149 -6.37 -6.93 19.92
CA THR A 149 -7.69 -6.42 19.48
C THR A 149 -7.55 -5.47 18.30
N THR A 150 -6.51 -4.64 18.31
CA THR A 150 -6.04 -3.87 17.15
C THR A 150 -4.72 -4.46 16.67
N SER A 151 -4.72 -4.99 15.45
CA SER A 151 -3.58 -5.64 14.81
C SER A 151 -3.31 -5.07 13.43
N GLY A 152 -2.12 -5.29 12.91
CA GLY A 152 -1.73 -4.75 11.61
C GLY A 152 -0.60 -5.51 10.95
N SER A 153 -0.59 -5.43 9.63
CA SER A 153 0.46 -5.93 8.75
C SER A 153 0.99 -4.78 7.91
N TYR A 154 2.28 -4.52 7.97
CA TYR A 154 2.89 -3.34 7.35
C TYR A 154 4.19 -3.68 6.64
N ILE A 155 4.45 -2.98 5.54
CA ILE A 155 5.74 -2.94 4.85
C ILE A 155 6.12 -1.47 4.59
N CYS A 156 7.37 -1.12 4.86
CA CYS A 156 7.88 0.23 4.66
C CYS A 156 9.24 0.19 3.96
N ALA A 157 9.36 1.01 2.90
CA ALA A 157 10.64 1.25 2.25
C ALA A 157 10.68 2.64 1.62
N GLY A 158 11.89 3.21 1.56
CA GLY A 158 12.16 4.44 0.85
C GLY A 158 12.61 4.17 -0.57
N LEU A 159 12.21 5.03 -1.50
CA LEU A 159 12.63 5.03 -2.89
C LEU A 159 13.30 6.37 -3.20
N LYS A 160 14.52 6.31 -3.71
CA LYS A 160 15.24 7.47 -4.25
C LYS A 160 15.40 7.30 -5.76
N LEU A 161 15.02 8.34 -6.49
CA LEU A 161 14.95 8.35 -7.95
C LEU A 161 15.70 9.55 -8.52
N ASN A 162 16.58 9.28 -9.48
CA ASN A 162 17.10 10.27 -10.42
C ASN A 162 16.64 9.88 -11.83
N LEU A 163 16.30 10.87 -12.64
CA LEU A 163 16.07 10.73 -14.07
C LEU A 163 17.01 11.71 -14.79
N THR A 164 18.24 11.28 -15.05
CA THR A 164 19.34 12.18 -15.44
C THR A 164 19.10 12.87 -16.77
N ASN A 165 18.49 12.18 -17.73
CA ASN A 165 18.28 12.70 -19.08
C ASN A 165 17.15 13.75 -19.14
N VAL A 166 16.31 13.77 -18.10
CA VAL A 166 15.24 14.77 -17.91
C VAL A 166 15.52 15.68 -16.71
N GLY A 167 16.73 15.65 -16.16
CA GLY A 167 17.26 16.50 -15.10
C GLY A 167 16.45 16.51 -13.79
N LEU A 168 15.86 15.37 -13.42
CA LEU A 168 15.31 15.16 -12.08
C LEU A 168 16.38 14.47 -11.22
N TYR A 169 16.69 15.03 -10.06
CA TYR A 169 17.69 14.47 -9.15
C TYR A 169 17.18 14.49 -7.72
N GLY A 170 17.47 13.41 -6.98
CA GLY A 170 17.22 13.32 -5.55
C GLY A 170 15.75 13.25 -5.17
N TRP A 171 14.86 12.85 -6.07
CA TRP A 171 13.47 12.61 -5.71
C TRP A 171 13.42 11.47 -4.70
N LYS A 172 12.73 11.68 -3.58
CA LYS A 172 12.59 10.68 -2.52
C LYS A 172 11.12 10.53 -2.15
N VAL A 173 10.69 9.30 -1.99
CA VAL A 173 9.38 8.96 -1.44
C VAL A 173 9.56 7.85 -0.42
N ILE A 174 8.83 7.95 0.68
CA ILE A 174 8.70 6.88 1.68
C ILE A 174 7.31 6.30 1.47
N SER A 175 7.24 5.00 1.22
CA SER A 175 5.97 4.31 1.00
C SER A 175 5.73 3.33 2.13
N LEU A 176 4.66 3.57 2.88
CA LEU A 176 4.10 2.65 3.87
C LEU A 176 2.86 2.00 3.23
N VAL A 177 2.91 0.68 3.08
CA VAL A 177 1.76 -0.12 2.64
C VAL A 177 1.34 -1.01 3.80
N GLY A 178 0.05 -1.07 4.07
CA GLY A 178 -0.41 -1.86 5.20
C GLY A 178 -1.90 -2.13 5.24
N LEU A 179 -2.28 -3.00 6.16
CA LEU A 179 -3.65 -3.34 6.50
C LEU A 179 -3.76 -3.41 8.03
N THR A 180 -4.72 -2.69 8.59
CA THR A 180 -5.00 -2.65 10.02
C THR A 180 -6.41 -3.17 10.27
N LEU A 181 -6.57 -3.99 11.30
CA LEU A 181 -7.84 -4.54 11.73
C LEU A 181 -8.00 -4.32 13.24
N SER A 182 -9.09 -3.66 13.61
CA SER A 182 -9.51 -3.51 15.00
C SER A 182 -10.80 -4.27 15.24
N ILE A 183 -10.86 -5.01 16.34
CA ILE A 183 -12.10 -5.56 16.90
C ILE A 183 -12.56 -4.57 17.97
N ASP A 184 -13.62 -3.84 17.67
CA ASP A 184 -14.15 -2.82 18.57
C ASP A 184 -15.00 -3.47 19.66
N GLU A 185 -15.95 -4.33 19.26
CA GLU A 185 -16.94 -4.88 20.18
C GLU A 185 -17.50 -6.22 19.70
N TYR A 186 -17.90 -7.07 20.64
CA TYR A 186 -18.71 -8.25 20.39
C TYR A 186 -20.05 -8.13 21.13
N PHE A 187 -21.15 -8.18 20.39
CA PHE A 187 -22.50 -8.10 20.92
C PHE A 187 -23.08 -9.52 21.05
N ALA A 188 -23.03 -10.06 22.26
CA ALA A 188 -23.53 -11.42 22.54
C ALA A 188 -25.03 -11.59 22.26
N ALA A 189 -25.83 -10.53 22.43
CA ALA A 189 -27.29 -10.58 22.21
C ALA A 189 -27.66 -10.88 20.75
N ASP A 190 -26.89 -10.33 19.81
CA ASP A 190 -27.13 -10.45 18.37
C ASP A 190 -26.10 -11.37 17.68
N ASN A 191 -25.15 -11.91 18.45
CA ASN A 191 -24.01 -12.68 17.96
C ASN A 191 -23.25 -11.95 16.84
N THR A 192 -23.00 -10.66 17.05
CA THR A 192 -22.32 -9.80 16.08
C THR A 192 -20.96 -9.31 16.57
N ILE A 193 -20.00 -9.21 15.66
CA ILE A 193 -18.69 -8.61 15.89
C ILE A 193 -18.61 -7.33 15.08
N ARG A 194 -18.21 -6.24 15.72
CA ARG A 194 -17.90 -4.99 15.03
C ARG A 194 -16.40 -4.88 14.84
N ILE A 195 -15.98 -4.72 13.59
CA ILE A 195 -14.59 -4.53 13.21
C ILE A 195 -14.38 -3.22 12.48
N ARG A 196 -13.15 -2.72 12.51
CA ARG A 196 -12.67 -1.60 11.70
C ARG A 196 -11.50 -2.03 10.84
N VAL A 197 -11.53 -1.70 9.55
CA VAL A 197 -10.48 -2.02 8.60
C VAL A 197 -9.92 -0.73 7.99
N LEU A 198 -8.61 -0.54 8.13
CA LEU A 198 -7.86 0.58 7.56
C LEU A 198 -6.78 0.05 6.62
N VAL A 199 -6.45 0.80 5.57
CA VAL A 199 -5.36 0.51 4.65
C VAL A 199 -4.33 1.64 4.65
N ASP A 200 -3.08 1.24 4.45
CA ASP A 200 -1.92 2.13 4.31
C ASP A 200 -1.86 3.15 5.45
N ASN A 201 -1.83 4.45 5.14
CA ASN A 201 -1.77 5.53 6.12
C ASN A 201 -3.13 5.81 6.78
N GLY A 202 -3.82 4.77 7.29
CA GLY A 202 -5.07 4.92 8.04
C GLY A 202 -6.30 5.25 7.19
N THR A 203 -6.25 5.01 5.89
CA THR A 203 -7.39 5.24 5.00
C THR A 203 -8.47 4.18 5.23
N TYR A 204 -9.74 4.60 5.32
CA TYR A 204 -10.85 3.68 5.53
C TYR A 204 -11.02 2.71 4.36
N TYR A 205 -11.04 1.41 4.64
CA TYR A 205 -11.25 0.40 3.61
C TYR A 205 -12.73 0.04 3.49
N GLY A 206 -13.37 0.41 2.38
CA GLY A 206 -14.79 0.16 2.10
C GLY A 206 -15.11 -1.05 1.23
N ASN A 207 -14.08 -1.75 0.73
CA ASN A 207 -14.24 -2.77 -0.32
C ASN A 207 -14.05 -4.22 0.19
N LEU A 208 -14.17 -4.47 1.50
CA LEU A 208 -13.97 -5.80 2.07
C LEU A 208 -14.94 -6.83 1.49
N LEU A 209 -16.20 -6.44 1.26
CA LEU A 209 -17.24 -7.33 0.72
C LEU A 209 -17.11 -7.59 -0.77
N ALA A 210 -16.60 -6.62 -1.53
CA ALA A 210 -16.56 -6.69 -2.98
C ALA A 210 -15.27 -7.31 -3.52
N ARG A 211 -14.15 -7.10 -2.81
CA ARG A 211 -12.80 -7.44 -3.31
C ARG A 211 -11.89 -8.06 -2.25
N GLY A 212 -12.28 -8.01 -0.99
CA GLY A 212 -11.57 -8.68 0.10
C GLY A 212 -12.34 -9.91 0.59
N TRP A 213 -12.01 -10.33 1.80
CA TRP A 213 -12.81 -11.30 2.54
C TRP A 213 -12.52 -11.20 4.04
N VAL A 214 -13.41 -11.76 4.84
CA VAL A 214 -13.26 -11.86 6.29
C VAL A 214 -13.67 -13.24 6.78
N GLU A 215 -12.94 -13.76 7.75
CA GLU A 215 -13.21 -15.03 8.40
C GLU A 215 -13.09 -14.87 9.91
N VAL A 216 -13.87 -15.65 10.65
CA VAL A 216 -13.83 -15.68 12.10
C VAL A 216 -13.51 -17.09 12.55
N TYR A 217 -12.56 -17.22 13.46
CA TYR A 217 -12.16 -18.48 14.09
C TYR A 217 -12.33 -18.35 15.60
N TYR A 218 -12.71 -19.42 16.28
CA TYR A 218 -12.83 -19.44 17.74
C TYR A 218 -12.23 -20.71 18.30
N GLN A 219 -11.80 -20.64 19.57
CA GLN A 219 -11.19 -21.78 20.23
C GLN A 219 -12.26 -22.70 20.82
N GLN A 220 -12.25 -23.97 20.42
CA GLN A 220 -13.15 -24.98 20.95
C GLN A 220 -12.36 -26.26 21.26
N GLY A 221 -12.36 -26.69 22.53
CA GLY A 221 -11.68 -27.94 22.91
C GLY A 221 -10.18 -27.97 22.62
N GLY A 222 -9.51 -26.82 22.60
CA GLY A 222 -8.08 -26.70 22.33
C GLY A 222 -7.69 -26.55 20.85
N SER A 223 -8.64 -26.64 19.92
CA SER A 223 -8.42 -26.38 18.49
C SER A 223 -9.11 -25.10 18.04
N TRP A 224 -8.62 -24.52 16.94
CA TRP A 224 -9.27 -23.40 16.26
C TRP A 224 -10.29 -23.92 15.26
N VAL A 225 -11.53 -23.46 15.38
CA VAL A 225 -12.65 -23.84 14.51
C VAL A 225 -13.16 -22.59 13.80
N LYS A 226 -13.45 -22.72 12.51
CA LYS A 226 -14.01 -21.62 11.71
C LYS A 226 -15.49 -21.43 12.07
N ALA A 227 -15.87 -20.21 12.43
CA ALA A 227 -17.27 -19.83 12.65
C ALA A 227 -17.99 -19.63 11.31
N THR A 228 -19.29 -19.92 11.29
CA THR A 228 -20.14 -19.65 10.13
C THR A 228 -20.64 -18.21 10.19
N ILE A 229 -20.30 -17.43 9.16
CA ILE A 229 -20.73 -16.04 9.01
C ILE A 229 -22.05 -16.03 8.23
N LYS A 230 -23.08 -15.43 8.81
CA LYS A 230 -24.40 -15.25 8.21
C LYS A 230 -24.42 -14.07 7.24
N ASP A 231 -23.90 -12.94 7.71
CA ASP A 231 -23.90 -11.68 6.98
C ASP A 231 -22.72 -10.80 7.41
N VAL A 232 -22.28 -9.95 6.49
CA VAL A 232 -21.31 -8.89 6.78
C VAL A 232 -21.84 -7.59 6.20
N THR A 233 -22.16 -6.62 7.06
CA THR A 233 -22.70 -5.32 6.66
C THR A 233 -21.63 -4.24 6.77
N TYR A 234 -21.49 -3.39 5.75
CA TYR A 234 -20.64 -2.19 5.82
C TYR A 234 -21.38 -1.02 6.49
N GLU A 235 -20.79 -0.44 7.53
CA GLU A 235 -21.40 0.66 8.31
C GLU A 235 -20.81 2.04 7.96
N GLY A 236 -19.86 2.12 7.02
CA GLY A 236 -19.14 3.35 6.71
C GLY A 236 -17.85 3.52 7.53
N PHE A 237 -16.95 4.41 7.09
CA PHE A 237 -15.70 4.76 7.79
C PHE A 237 -14.82 3.55 8.18
N GLY A 238 -14.82 2.53 7.32
CA GLY A 238 -14.05 1.29 7.50
C GLY A 238 -14.67 0.33 8.50
N TYR A 239 -15.86 0.63 9.06
CA TYR A 239 -16.56 -0.25 9.97
C TYR A 239 -17.37 -1.31 9.26
N TYR A 240 -17.29 -2.53 9.77
CA TYR A 240 -18.10 -3.66 9.35
C TYR A 240 -18.72 -4.34 10.56
N ARG A 241 -19.94 -4.81 10.38
CA ARG A 241 -20.64 -5.69 11.32
C ARG A 241 -20.70 -7.09 10.75
N ILE A 242 -20.12 -8.04 11.45
CA ILE A 242 -20.13 -9.46 11.10
C ILE A 242 -21.17 -10.13 11.96
N THR A 243 -22.18 -10.74 11.35
CA THR A 243 -23.21 -11.52 12.06
C THR A 243 -22.88 -13.00 11.91
N LEU A 244 -22.78 -13.72 13.03
CA LEU A 244 -22.42 -15.13 13.05
C LEU A 244 -23.67 -16.00 13.19
N ASP A 245 -23.74 -17.11 12.44
CA ASP A 245 -24.70 -18.20 12.70
C ASP A 245 -24.22 -19.10 13.84
N THR A 246 -22.91 -19.19 14.05
CA THR A 246 -22.30 -19.97 15.14
C THR A 246 -22.26 -19.12 16.41
N GLU A 247 -22.94 -19.55 17.47
CA GLU A 247 -22.87 -18.88 18.78
C GLU A 247 -21.50 -19.11 19.41
N LEU A 248 -20.79 -18.01 19.70
CA LEU A 248 -19.51 -18.10 20.38
C LEU A 248 -19.74 -18.28 21.89
N PRO A 249 -19.17 -19.32 22.52
CA PRO A 249 -19.31 -19.49 23.96
C PRO A 249 -18.74 -18.29 24.73
N GLY A 250 -19.22 -18.04 25.94
CA GLY A 250 -18.67 -16.99 26.80
C GLY A 250 -17.21 -17.25 27.16
N GLU A 251 -16.44 -16.17 27.37
CA GLU A 251 -15.02 -16.22 27.75
C GLU A 251 -14.15 -17.05 26.79
N THR A 252 -14.53 -17.09 25.52
CA THR A 252 -13.84 -17.87 24.48
C THR A 252 -12.98 -16.95 23.61
N PRO A 253 -11.68 -17.24 23.45
CA PRO A 253 -10.85 -16.54 22.49
C PRO A 253 -11.37 -16.75 21.06
N PHE A 254 -11.46 -15.66 20.32
CA PHE A 254 -11.76 -15.66 18.89
C PHE A 254 -10.79 -14.76 18.14
N THR A 255 -10.65 -15.05 16.86
CA THR A 255 -9.75 -14.39 15.93
C THR A 255 -10.54 -13.99 14.71
N VAL A 256 -10.35 -12.75 14.27
CA VAL A 256 -10.88 -12.25 13.00
C VAL A 256 -9.70 -12.11 12.04
N VAL A 257 -9.84 -12.73 10.87
CA VAL A 257 -8.86 -12.66 9.78
C VAL A 257 -9.49 -11.88 8.65
N ALA A 258 -8.82 -10.82 8.20
CA ALA A 258 -9.29 -10.01 7.08
C ALA A 258 -8.24 -9.98 5.97
N SER A 259 -8.72 -9.96 4.73
CA SER A 259 -7.89 -9.74 3.53
C SER A 259 -8.43 -8.60 2.68
N ASP A 260 -7.53 -7.79 2.16
CA ASP A 260 -7.87 -6.74 1.19
C ASP A 260 -7.77 -7.22 -0.27
N GLU A 261 -8.08 -6.33 -1.21
CA GLU A 261 -8.02 -6.60 -2.66
C GLU A 261 -6.60 -6.90 -3.20
N ARG A 262 -5.57 -6.50 -2.45
CA ARG A 262 -4.15 -6.76 -2.78
C ARG A 262 -3.69 -8.11 -2.26
N GLY A 263 -4.51 -8.75 -1.43
CA GLY A 263 -4.23 -10.04 -0.84
C GLY A 263 -3.42 -10.00 0.45
N ILE A 264 -3.25 -8.82 1.04
CA ILE A 264 -2.61 -8.64 2.34
C ILE A 264 -3.55 -9.19 3.41
N LEU A 265 -2.99 -9.91 4.39
CA LEU A 265 -3.75 -10.46 5.51
C LEU A 265 -3.40 -9.77 6.82
N VAL A 266 -4.38 -9.66 7.71
CA VAL A 266 -4.19 -9.26 9.10
C VAL A 266 -5.06 -10.14 9.99
N VAL A 267 -4.55 -10.39 11.19
CA VAL A 267 -5.17 -11.29 12.17
C VAL A 267 -5.29 -10.55 13.50
N SER A 268 -6.52 -10.29 13.93
CA SER A 268 -6.82 -9.67 15.23
C SER A 268 -7.48 -10.67 16.16
N ARG A 269 -7.20 -10.58 17.46
CA ARG A 269 -7.67 -11.53 18.47
C ARG A 269 -8.38 -10.81 19.60
N ALA A 270 -9.48 -11.40 20.07
CA ALA A 270 -10.26 -10.91 21.19
C ALA A 270 -10.83 -12.10 21.99
N VAL A 271 -11.48 -11.82 23.11
CA VAL A 271 -12.17 -12.82 23.94
C VAL A 271 -13.61 -12.38 24.09
N THR A 272 -14.56 -13.30 23.93
CA THR A 272 -15.97 -13.00 24.17
C THR A 272 -16.19 -12.65 25.65
N PRO A 273 -17.11 -11.72 25.96
CA PRO A 273 -17.44 -11.38 27.34
C PRO A 273 -18.08 -12.58 28.06
N PRO A 274 -18.09 -12.57 29.40
CA PRO A 274 -18.82 -13.57 30.17
C PRO A 274 -20.30 -13.56 29.78
N GLN A 275 -20.88 -14.73 29.53
CA GLN A 275 -22.33 -14.81 29.38
C GLN A 275 -22.97 -14.47 30.73
N LEU A 276 -23.76 -13.39 30.77
CA LEU A 276 -24.59 -13.09 31.92
C LEU A 276 -25.51 -14.29 32.15
N LYS A 277 -25.30 -15.02 33.26
CA LYS A 277 -26.25 -16.02 33.73
C LYS A 277 -27.59 -15.31 33.84
N LYS A 278 -28.54 -15.63 32.96
CA LYS A 278 -29.94 -15.23 33.15
C LYS A 278 -30.33 -15.70 34.54
N GLY A 279 -30.50 -14.74 35.46
CA GLY A 279 -31.12 -15.00 36.75
C GLY A 279 -32.44 -15.70 36.48
N LYS A 280 -32.57 -16.93 37.00
CA LYS A 280 -33.88 -17.52 37.19
C LYS A 280 -34.51 -16.72 38.32
N ASP A 281 -35.38 -15.79 37.96
CA ASP A 281 -36.47 -15.34 38.83
C ASP A 281 -37.55 -16.43 38.87
#